data_AF-A0A5J4XL84-F1
#
_entry.id   AF-A0A5J4XL84-F1
#
_cell.length_a   1.000
_cell.length_b   1.000
_cell.length_c   1.000
_cell.angle_alpha   90.00
_cell.angle_beta   90.00
_cell.angle_gamma   90.00
#
_symmetry.space_group_name_H-M   'P 1'
#
loop_
_entity.id
_entity.type
_entity.pdbx_description
1 polymer ?
#
loop_
_entity_poly.entity_id
_entity_poly.type
_entity_poly.pdbx_seq_one_letter_code
_entity_poly.pdbx_strand_id
1 'polypeptide(L)'
;LLTGLKLGVLLAAMVGRVRAVSPIPAGLTELSTADGQQMLRDSTPNDQFWLLAQEFTTQDSQDWCGLASASMVLNALPIPKPAINAFEGYPYFYQDNILQTSKTTVMTASEVADWGLGLDDITDILNAHVGVEAEALHTDPDAVSLDHFRQSIADAMAAPDTYLIANFDRYEFMGEGGGHHSPLGAYCAESDTVLVLDVARYR
;
A
#
# COMPACT_ATOMS: atom_id res chain seq x y z
N LEU A 1 -13.23 50.07 -6.57
CA LEU A 1 -13.33 49.24 -7.80
C LEU A 1 -12.27 48.16 -7.70
N LEU A 2 -12.66 46.90 -7.92
CA LEU A 2 -11.89 45.63 -7.83
C LEU A 2 -11.88 44.95 -6.45
N THR A 3 -13.01 44.35 -6.08
CA THR A 3 -13.02 43.06 -5.38
C THR A 3 -13.69 42.04 -6.30
N GLY A 4 -12.89 41.50 -7.22
CA GLY A 4 -13.28 40.42 -8.10
C GLY A 4 -12.53 39.17 -7.72
N LEU A 5 -13.20 38.25 -7.01
CA LEU A 5 -12.94 36.83 -7.21
C LEU A 5 -14.31 36.16 -7.41
N LYS A 6 -14.62 35.91 -8.68
CA LYS A 6 -15.65 34.97 -9.08
C LYS A 6 -14.94 33.82 -9.78
N LEU A 7 -14.98 32.64 -9.19
CA LEU A 7 -15.20 31.44 -9.97
C LEU A 7 -16.00 30.45 -9.12
N GLY A 8 -17.21 30.17 -9.57
CA GLY A 8 -17.97 29.00 -9.18
C GLY A 8 -18.30 28.23 -10.46
N VAL A 9 -18.27 26.91 -10.36
CA VAL A 9 -19.16 26.02 -11.14
C VAL A 9 -19.59 24.91 -10.17
N LEU A 10 -20.89 24.85 -9.89
CA LEU A 10 -21.55 23.87 -9.04
C LEU A 10 -22.92 23.57 -9.66
N LEU A 11 -23.14 22.30 -10.03
CA LEU A 11 -24.38 21.53 -10.30
C LEU A 11 -24.07 20.55 -11.45
N ALA A 12 -24.59 19.33 -11.56
CA ALA A 12 -25.36 18.35 -10.78
C ALA A 12 -25.46 17.15 -11.76
N ALA A 13 -25.69 15.88 -11.42
CA ALA A 13 -26.19 15.24 -10.24
C ALA A 13 -25.37 13.96 -10.06
N MET A 14 -24.77 13.78 -8.90
CA MET A 14 -24.26 12.47 -8.55
C MET A 14 -25.47 11.67 -8.08
N VAL A 15 -26.09 10.90 -8.98
CA VAL A 15 -26.72 9.65 -8.55
C VAL A 15 -25.54 8.73 -8.18
N GLY A 16 -24.91 9.05 -7.04
CA GLY A 16 -23.99 8.14 -6.42
C GLY A 16 -24.84 6.94 -6.04
N ARG A 17 -24.56 5.79 -6.64
CA ARG A 17 -24.80 4.57 -5.89
C ARG A 17 -23.92 4.73 -4.66
N VAL A 18 -24.53 5.01 -3.51
CA VAL A 18 -23.88 4.73 -2.23
C VAL A 18 -23.64 3.24 -2.30
N ARG A 19 -22.42 2.86 -2.68
CA ARG A 19 -21.98 1.49 -2.52
C ARG A 19 -22.02 1.29 -1.02
N ALA A 20 -22.84 0.36 -0.56
CA ALA A 20 -22.73 -0.08 0.82
C ALA A 20 -21.30 -0.61 0.96
N VAL A 21 -20.42 0.20 1.52
CA VAL A 21 -19.17 -0.28 2.09
C VAL A 21 -19.63 -1.26 3.16
N SER A 22 -19.20 -2.51 3.06
CA SER A 22 -19.49 -3.49 4.10
C SER A 22 -19.05 -2.88 5.44
N PRO A 23 -19.88 -2.96 6.50
CA PRO A 23 -19.49 -2.41 7.78
C PRO A 23 -18.15 -3.00 8.20
N ILE A 24 -17.20 -2.14 8.55
CA ILE A 24 -15.88 -2.59 9.00
C ILE A 24 -16.05 -3.48 10.24
N PRO A 25 -15.39 -4.65 10.28
CA PRO A 25 -15.42 -5.54 11.43
C PRO A 25 -15.04 -4.85 12.74
N ALA A 26 -15.57 -5.36 13.84
CA ALA A 26 -15.19 -4.89 15.17
C ALA A 26 -13.67 -5.04 15.37
N GLY A 27 -13.00 -3.97 15.84
CA GLY A 27 -11.56 -3.95 16.07
C GLY A 27 -10.74 -3.23 14.99
N LEU A 28 -11.37 -2.86 13.87
CA LEU A 28 -10.75 -2.02 12.83
C LEU A 28 -11.34 -0.61 12.84
N THR A 29 -10.52 0.39 12.54
CA THR A 29 -10.93 1.80 12.46
C THR A 29 -10.67 2.34 11.06
N GLU A 30 -11.71 2.87 10.44
CA GLU A 30 -11.66 3.42 9.08
C GLU A 30 -10.92 4.76 9.05
N LEU A 31 -9.96 4.95 8.14
CA LEU A 31 -9.18 6.20 8.06
C LEU A 31 -10.05 7.45 7.81
N SER A 32 -11.21 7.28 7.16
CA SER A 32 -12.17 8.36 6.87
C SER A 32 -12.84 8.93 8.13
N THR A 33 -12.88 8.18 9.24
CA THR A 33 -13.53 8.57 10.49
C THR A 33 -12.69 9.58 11.27
N ALA A 34 -13.32 10.32 12.20
CA ALA A 34 -12.60 11.26 13.06
C ALA A 34 -11.51 10.55 13.88
N ASP A 35 -11.80 9.36 14.40
CA ASP A 35 -10.88 8.56 15.19
C ASP A 35 -9.72 8.05 14.33
N GLY A 36 -9.98 7.52 13.14
CA GLY A 36 -8.93 7.08 12.21
C GLY A 36 -8.01 8.21 11.77
N GLN A 37 -8.56 9.38 11.46
CA GLN A 37 -7.75 10.57 11.16
C GLN A 37 -6.93 11.04 12.37
N GLN A 38 -7.47 10.89 13.58
CA GLN A 38 -6.75 11.23 14.81
C GLN A 38 -5.58 10.28 15.04
N MET A 39 -5.79 8.98 14.90
CA MET A 39 -4.72 7.97 14.96
C MET A 39 -3.57 8.26 13.98
N LEU A 40 -3.88 8.67 12.74
CA LEU A 40 -2.85 9.06 11.77
C LEU A 40 -2.09 10.33 12.21
N ARG A 41 -2.80 11.32 12.77
CA ARG A 41 -2.15 12.54 13.29
C ARG A 41 -1.23 12.25 14.47
N ASP A 42 -1.60 11.29 15.30
CA ASP A 42 -0.84 10.88 16.49
C ASP A 42 0.32 9.94 16.12
N SER A 43 0.24 9.26 14.97
CA SER A 43 1.34 8.49 14.40
C SER A 43 2.47 9.41 13.94
N THR A 44 3.59 9.42 14.66
CA THR A 44 4.77 10.22 14.31
C THR A 44 6.05 9.38 14.45
N PRO A 45 6.94 9.36 13.43
CA PRO A 45 6.78 9.97 12.09
C PRO A 45 5.72 9.25 11.23
N ASN A 46 5.20 9.96 10.21
CA ASN A 46 4.24 9.42 9.24
C ASN A 46 4.55 9.85 7.80
N ASP A 47 5.81 10.12 7.50
CA ASP A 47 6.25 10.59 6.18
C ASP A 47 5.90 9.60 5.05
N GLN A 48 5.98 8.30 5.36
CA GLN A 48 5.62 7.21 4.45
C GLN A 48 4.16 7.32 4.00
N PHE A 49 3.23 7.69 4.88
CA PHE A 49 1.82 7.87 4.52
C PHE A 49 1.66 8.91 3.42
N TRP A 50 2.33 10.07 3.55
CA TRP A 50 2.16 11.17 2.59
C TRP A 50 2.71 10.84 1.21
N LEU A 51 3.80 10.06 1.14
CA LEU A 51 4.37 9.61 -0.13
C LEU A 51 3.53 8.49 -0.73
N LEU A 52 3.17 7.46 0.04
CA LEU A 52 2.34 6.36 -0.43
C LEU A 52 0.93 6.81 -0.84
N ALA A 53 0.35 7.81 -0.17
CA ALA A 53 -0.97 8.35 -0.52
C ALA A 53 -1.00 8.99 -1.92
N GLN A 54 0.12 9.53 -2.40
CA GLN A 54 0.24 10.08 -3.75
C GLN A 54 0.26 8.97 -4.81
N GLU A 55 0.78 7.79 -4.44
CA GLU A 55 0.90 6.64 -5.34
C GLU A 55 -0.26 5.64 -5.19
N PHE A 56 -1.24 5.94 -4.32
CA PHE A 56 -2.24 4.96 -3.91
C PHE A 56 -3.12 4.51 -5.08
N THR A 57 -2.97 3.23 -5.45
CA THR A 57 -3.66 2.60 -6.57
C THR A 57 -4.64 1.52 -6.13
N THR A 58 -5.53 1.13 -7.04
CA THR A 58 -6.43 -0.02 -6.87
C THR A 58 -5.80 -1.21 -7.60
N GLN A 59 -5.76 -2.39 -6.97
CA GLN A 59 -5.27 -3.60 -7.64
C GLN A 59 -6.06 -3.90 -8.93
N ASP A 60 -5.35 -4.21 -10.02
CA ASP A 60 -5.96 -4.39 -11.35
C ASP A 60 -6.76 -5.70 -11.46
N SER A 61 -6.38 -6.70 -10.67
CA SER A 61 -7.08 -7.99 -10.50
C SER A 61 -7.07 -8.41 -9.03
N GLN A 62 -7.92 -9.37 -8.65
CA GLN A 62 -8.03 -9.87 -7.27
C GLN A 62 -6.72 -10.48 -6.74
N ASP A 63 -5.88 -11.00 -7.63
CA ASP A 63 -4.60 -11.65 -7.28
C ASP A 63 -3.40 -10.70 -7.39
N TRP A 64 -3.63 -9.44 -7.77
CA TRP A 64 -2.57 -8.44 -8.04
C TRP A 64 -2.30 -7.50 -6.87
N CYS A 65 -2.80 -7.80 -5.66
CA CYS A 65 -2.58 -6.98 -4.47
C CYS A 65 -1.07 -6.76 -4.19
N GLY A 66 -0.23 -7.77 -4.43
CA GLY A 66 1.22 -7.64 -4.27
C GLY A 66 1.86 -6.71 -5.31
N LEU A 67 1.46 -6.80 -6.59
CA LEU A 67 1.96 -5.90 -7.65
C LEU A 67 1.49 -4.44 -7.43
N ALA A 68 0.24 -4.25 -6.99
CA ALA A 68 -0.27 -2.94 -6.59
C ALA A 68 0.57 -2.34 -5.46
N SER A 69 0.83 -3.14 -4.41
CA SER A 69 1.63 -2.72 -3.25
C SER A 69 3.07 -2.38 -3.66
N ALA A 70 3.71 -3.22 -4.47
CA ALA A 70 5.06 -2.98 -4.97
C ALA A 70 5.13 -1.70 -5.83
N SER A 71 4.13 -1.45 -6.69
CA SER A 71 4.10 -0.23 -7.52
C SER A 71 4.05 1.04 -6.68
N MET A 72 3.25 1.04 -5.61
CA MET A 72 3.17 2.17 -4.68
C MET A 72 4.53 2.45 -4.03
N VAL A 73 5.18 1.42 -3.50
CA VAL A 73 6.46 1.56 -2.81
C VAL A 73 7.58 1.98 -3.77
N LEU A 74 7.68 1.36 -4.95
CA LEU A 74 8.70 1.69 -5.95
C LEU A 74 8.58 3.12 -6.49
N ASN A 75 7.35 3.64 -6.63
CA ASN A 75 7.14 5.03 -7.02
C ASN A 75 7.46 6.01 -5.89
N ALA A 76 7.15 5.66 -4.64
CA ALA A 76 7.45 6.49 -3.46
C ALA A 76 8.96 6.57 -3.16
N LEU A 77 9.74 5.53 -3.51
CA LEU A 77 11.19 5.52 -3.38
C LEU A 77 11.87 6.53 -4.33
N PRO A 78 12.98 7.18 -3.92
CA PRO A 78 13.74 8.10 -4.78
C PRO A 78 14.63 7.37 -5.82
N ILE A 79 14.14 6.28 -6.41
CA ILE A 79 14.84 5.47 -7.41
C ILE A 79 14.47 5.89 -8.85
N PRO A 80 15.26 5.50 -9.87
CA PRO A 80 14.86 5.63 -11.26
C PRO A 80 13.60 4.82 -11.56
N LYS A 81 12.64 5.43 -12.28
CA LYS A 81 11.41 4.76 -12.73
C LYS A 81 11.57 4.28 -14.18
N PRO A 82 10.84 3.23 -14.59
CA PRO A 82 10.93 2.72 -15.95
C PRO A 82 10.20 3.63 -16.93
N ALA A 83 10.74 3.75 -18.15
CA ALA A 83 10.10 4.49 -19.24
C ALA A 83 9.13 3.63 -20.08
N ILE A 84 8.97 2.34 -19.74
CA ILE A 84 8.10 1.40 -20.45
C ILE A 84 6.64 1.68 -20.05
N ASN A 85 5.76 1.81 -21.06
CA ASN A 85 4.36 2.21 -20.90
C ASN A 85 4.18 3.56 -20.15
N ALA A 86 5.22 4.39 -20.10
CA ALA A 86 5.19 5.70 -19.47
C ALA A 86 4.14 6.61 -20.11
N PHE A 87 3.41 7.36 -19.29
CA PHE A 87 2.54 8.45 -19.76
C PHE A 87 3.38 9.45 -20.56
N GLU A 88 3.31 9.44 -21.89
CA GLU A 88 3.97 10.43 -22.77
C GLU A 88 5.46 10.72 -22.45
N GLY A 89 6.19 9.72 -21.95
CA GLY A 89 7.61 9.85 -21.58
C GLY A 89 7.88 10.24 -20.12
N TYR A 90 6.87 10.27 -19.24
CA TYR A 90 7.05 10.38 -17.78
C TYR A 90 7.29 9.00 -17.15
N PRO A 91 8.52 8.67 -16.71
CA PRO A 91 8.83 7.34 -16.19
C PRO A 91 8.06 7.03 -14.91
N TYR A 92 7.48 5.83 -14.82
CA TYR A 92 6.58 5.45 -13.72
C TYR A 92 6.44 3.93 -13.58
N PHE A 93 6.28 3.41 -12.37
CA PHE A 93 5.93 2.01 -12.14
C PHE A 93 4.41 1.80 -12.19
N TYR A 94 3.99 0.82 -12.97
CA TYR A 94 2.62 0.33 -13.06
C TYR A 94 2.59 -1.14 -12.63
N GLN A 95 1.42 -1.63 -12.25
CA GLN A 95 1.26 -3.04 -11.88
C GLN A 95 1.70 -4.00 -12.99
N ASP A 96 1.45 -3.65 -14.26
CA ASP A 96 1.78 -4.46 -15.42
C ASP A 96 3.24 -4.37 -15.89
N ASN A 97 3.95 -3.29 -15.55
CA ASN A 97 5.32 -3.04 -16.01
C ASN A 97 6.40 -3.45 -14.97
N ILE A 98 6.02 -3.71 -13.71
CA ILE A 98 6.95 -4.15 -12.66
C ILE A 98 7.70 -5.40 -13.10
N LEU A 99 6.99 -6.45 -13.52
CA LEU A 99 7.61 -7.70 -13.94
C LEU A 99 8.43 -7.55 -15.23
N GLN A 100 8.05 -6.64 -16.12
CA GLN A 100 8.74 -6.40 -17.40
C GLN A 100 10.05 -5.62 -17.23
N THR A 101 10.13 -4.82 -16.18
CA THR A 101 11.25 -3.89 -15.92
C THR A 101 12.22 -4.43 -14.88
N SER A 102 11.91 -5.60 -14.33
CA SER A 102 12.78 -6.40 -13.48
C SER A 102 14.06 -6.82 -14.21
N LYS A 103 15.19 -6.84 -13.50
CA LYS A 103 16.48 -7.35 -14.03
C LYS A 103 16.52 -8.87 -14.17
N THR A 104 15.67 -9.57 -13.44
CA THR A 104 15.62 -11.04 -13.40
C THR A 104 14.18 -11.50 -13.53
N THR A 105 13.93 -12.53 -14.33
CA THR A 105 12.60 -13.14 -14.35
C THR A 105 12.39 -13.88 -13.03
N VAL A 106 11.63 -13.27 -12.12
CA VAL A 106 11.21 -13.86 -10.85
C VAL A 106 9.92 -14.63 -11.05
N MET A 107 8.91 -13.99 -11.65
CA MET A 107 7.62 -14.57 -12.02
C MET A 107 7.05 -13.92 -13.28
N THR A 108 6.11 -14.61 -13.92
CA THR A 108 5.30 -14.09 -15.03
C THR A 108 3.97 -13.53 -14.54
N ALA A 109 3.36 -12.62 -15.31
CA ALA A 109 2.04 -12.08 -14.99
C ALA A 109 0.93 -13.16 -14.93
N SER A 110 1.09 -14.26 -15.67
CA SER A 110 0.16 -15.40 -15.62
C SER A 110 0.26 -16.14 -14.29
N GLU A 111 1.47 -16.40 -13.80
CA GLU A 111 1.67 -17.07 -12.51
C GLU A 111 1.10 -16.23 -11.36
N VAL A 112 1.29 -14.91 -11.40
CA VAL A 112 0.68 -14.00 -10.42
C VAL A 112 -0.84 -14.01 -10.51
N ALA A 113 -1.41 -14.05 -11.72
CA ALA A 113 -2.87 -14.10 -11.90
C ALA A 113 -3.48 -15.43 -11.42
N ASP A 114 -2.72 -16.53 -11.42
CA ASP A 114 -3.21 -17.83 -10.99
C ASP A 114 -3.10 -18.04 -9.46
N TRP A 115 -2.06 -17.49 -8.82
CA TRP A 115 -1.70 -17.83 -7.44
C TRP A 115 -1.46 -16.64 -6.51
N GLY A 116 -1.43 -15.42 -7.03
CA GLY A 116 -0.96 -14.24 -6.30
C GLY A 116 0.56 -14.27 -6.09
N LEU A 117 1.01 -13.59 -5.03
CA LEU A 117 2.41 -13.56 -4.60
C LEU A 117 2.50 -14.02 -3.15
N GLY A 118 3.51 -14.82 -2.80
CA GLY A 118 3.98 -14.99 -1.44
C GLY A 118 4.90 -13.85 -1.00
N LEU A 119 5.28 -13.86 0.29
CA LEU A 119 6.18 -12.84 0.85
C LEU A 119 7.58 -12.85 0.21
N ASP A 120 8.11 -14.03 -0.09
CA ASP A 120 9.41 -14.15 -0.78
C ASP A 120 9.31 -13.70 -2.24
N ASP A 121 8.21 -14.01 -2.93
CA ASP A 121 8.02 -13.62 -4.33
C ASP A 121 8.00 -12.10 -4.50
N ILE A 122 7.25 -11.38 -3.66
CA ILE A 122 7.23 -9.91 -3.70
C ILE A 122 8.59 -9.31 -3.32
N THR A 123 9.32 -9.95 -2.39
CA THR A 123 10.66 -9.54 -1.98
C THR A 123 11.65 -9.66 -3.13
N ASP A 124 11.63 -10.78 -3.85
CA ASP A 124 12.46 -11.02 -5.03
C ASP A 124 12.11 -10.05 -6.18
N ILE A 125 10.82 -9.78 -6.40
CA ILE A 125 10.37 -8.77 -7.38
C ILE A 125 10.94 -7.38 -7.04
N LEU A 126 10.82 -6.94 -5.78
CA LEU A 126 11.36 -5.65 -5.33
C LEU A 126 12.87 -5.57 -5.54
N ASN A 127 13.62 -6.59 -5.11
CA ASN A 127 15.08 -6.67 -5.23
C ASN A 127 15.59 -6.71 -6.67
N ALA A 128 14.72 -7.05 -7.62
CA ALA A 128 15.08 -7.05 -9.03
C ALA A 128 15.11 -5.65 -9.67
N HIS A 129 14.74 -4.60 -8.93
CA HIS A 129 14.82 -3.21 -9.36
C HIS A 129 16.09 -2.49 -8.85
N VAL A 130 16.66 -1.59 -9.65
CA VAL A 130 17.88 -0.84 -9.29
C VAL A 130 17.62 0.04 -8.07
N GLY A 131 18.49 -0.05 -7.05
CA GLY A 131 18.45 0.85 -5.90
C GLY A 131 17.44 0.44 -4.82
N VAL A 132 16.95 -0.80 -4.88
CA VAL A 132 16.05 -1.39 -3.89
C VAL A 132 16.80 -2.50 -3.15
N GLU A 133 16.64 -2.53 -1.84
CA GLU A 133 17.05 -3.61 -0.95
C GLU A 133 15.84 -3.97 -0.10
N ALA A 134 15.30 -5.17 -0.29
CA ALA A 134 14.14 -5.68 0.40
C ALA A 134 14.49 -6.93 1.19
N GLU A 135 13.96 -7.03 2.40
CA GLU A 135 14.10 -8.17 3.30
C GLU A 135 12.71 -8.71 3.67
N ALA A 136 12.53 -10.03 3.57
CA ALA A 136 11.32 -10.71 4.02
C ALA A 136 11.44 -11.06 5.52
N LEU A 137 10.64 -10.41 6.36
CA LEU A 137 10.49 -10.78 7.76
C LEU A 137 9.30 -11.74 7.91
N HIS A 138 9.57 -13.04 7.93
CA HIS A 138 8.57 -14.06 8.22
C HIS A 138 8.24 -14.09 9.71
N THR A 139 6.96 -14.07 10.05
CA THR A 139 6.51 -14.26 11.43
C THR A 139 6.53 -15.74 11.77
N ASP A 140 7.63 -16.22 12.34
CA ASP A 140 7.63 -17.51 13.04
C ASP A 140 7.17 -17.26 14.49
N PRO A 141 5.99 -17.77 14.91
CA PRO A 141 5.47 -17.54 16.26
C PRO A 141 6.38 -18.10 17.37
N ASP A 142 7.27 -19.03 17.05
CA ASP A 142 8.25 -19.58 18.00
C ASP A 142 9.58 -18.80 17.99
N ALA A 143 9.84 -17.96 16.98
CA ALA A 143 11.11 -17.24 16.82
C ALA A 143 11.00 -15.71 16.85
N VAL A 144 9.83 -15.14 16.55
CA VAL A 144 9.59 -13.68 16.51
C VAL A 144 8.50 -13.32 17.51
N SER A 145 8.86 -12.59 18.57
CA SER A 145 7.88 -12.08 19.52
C SER A 145 7.06 -10.93 18.92
N LEU A 146 5.84 -10.74 19.42
CA LEU A 146 5.01 -9.60 19.02
C LEU A 146 5.69 -8.26 19.31
N ASP A 147 6.45 -8.17 20.40
CA ASP A 147 7.20 -6.96 20.73
C ASP A 147 8.34 -6.70 19.75
N HIS A 148 9.02 -7.76 19.27
CA HIS A 148 10.00 -7.63 18.21
C HIS A 148 9.34 -7.14 16.91
N PHE A 149 8.20 -7.71 16.53
CA PHE A 149 7.44 -7.27 15.35
C PHE A 149 7.04 -5.79 15.43
N ARG A 150 6.50 -5.34 16.57
CA ARG A 150 6.18 -3.92 16.81
C ARG A 150 7.41 -3.04 16.69
N GLN A 151 8.53 -3.45 17.27
CA GLN A 151 9.78 -2.70 17.21
C GLN A 151 10.29 -2.59 15.76
N SER A 152 10.24 -3.68 14.99
CA SER A 152 10.62 -3.66 13.57
C SER A 152 9.76 -2.68 12.76
N ILE A 153 8.45 -2.60 13.04
CA ILE A 153 7.58 -1.60 12.40
C ILE A 153 7.99 -0.18 12.79
N ALA A 154 8.17 0.07 14.08
CA ALA A 154 8.55 1.38 14.59
C ALA A 154 9.90 1.86 14.01
N ASP A 155 10.90 0.97 13.95
CA ASP A 155 12.22 1.27 13.40
C ASP A 155 12.15 1.59 11.90
N ALA A 156 11.38 0.81 11.13
CA ALA A 156 11.18 1.06 9.71
C ALA A 156 10.44 2.38 9.44
N MET A 157 9.42 2.71 10.23
CA MET A 157 8.70 3.99 10.11
C MET A 157 9.61 5.18 10.45
N ALA A 158 10.55 5.02 11.38
CA ALA A 158 11.52 6.05 11.74
C ALA A 158 12.66 6.22 10.72
N ALA A 159 12.89 5.24 9.86
CA ALA A 159 13.96 5.27 8.87
C ALA A 159 13.54 6.01 7.59
N PRO A 160 14.39 6.90 7.05
CA PRO A 160 14.11 7.57 5.79
C PRO A 160 14.09 6.57 4.64
N ASP A 161 13.29 6.86 3.60
CA ASP A 161 13.17 6.05 2.37
C ASP A 161 12.90 4.56 2.64
N THR A 162 12.34 4.23 3.80
CA THR A 162 12.03 2.87 4.22
C THR A 162 10.52 2.69 4.27
N TYR A 163 10.04 1.63 3.63
CA TYR A 163 8.62 1.34 3.46
C TYR A 163 8.33 -0.11 3.82
N LEU A 164 7.13 -0.37 4.32
CA LEU A 164 6.69 -1.71 4.70
C LEU A 164 5.52 -2.14 3.83
N ILE A 165 5.55 -3.38 3.36
CA ILE A 165 4.40 -4.08 2.79
C ILE A 165 4.05 -5.22 3.73
N ALA A 166 2.83 -5.23 4.24
CA ALA A 166 2.35 -6.33 5.08
C ALA A 166 1.77 -7.44 4.21
N ASN A 167 2.10 -8.69 4.53
CA ASN A 167 1.36 -9.86 4.09
C ASN A 167 0.55 -10.42 5.26
N PHE A 168 -0.76 -10.50 5.13
CA PHE A 168 -1.65 -10.94 6.21
C PHE A 168 -2.87 -11.69 5.67
N ASP A 169 -3.45 -12.57 6.49
CA ASP A 169 -4.70 -13.23 6.17
C ASP A 169 -5.88 -12.32 6.51
N ARG A 170 -6.62 -11.87 5.49
CA ARG A 170 -7.81 -11.05 5.68
C ARG A 170 -8.93 -11.80 6.41
N TYR A 171 -8.96 -13.13 6.34
CA TYR A 171 -9.98 -13.92 7.01
C TYR A 171 -10.02 -13.65 8.53
N GLU A 172 -8.84 -13.50 9.15
CA GLU A 172 -8.70 -13.26 10.60
C GLU A 172 -9.36 -11.95 11.06
N PHE A 173 -9.48 -10.96 10.18
CA PHE A 173 -10.07 -9.65 10.51
C PHE A 173 -11.47 -9.47 9.94
N MET A 174 -11.72 -9.98 8.73
CA MET A 174 -12.93 -9.72 7.95
C MET A 174 -13.93 -10.89 7.98
N GLY A 175 -13.51 -12.08 8.42
CA GLY A 175 -14.30 -13.31 8.34
C GLY A 175 -14.49 -13.85 6.92
N GLU A 176 -13.86 -13.22 5.93
CA GLU A 176 -13.82 -13.62 4.53
C GLU A 176 -12.50 -13.18 3.88
N GLY A 177 -12.16 -13.81 2.75
CA GLY A 177 -10.92 -13.53 2.02
C GLY A 177 -9.85 -14.60 2.26
N GLY A 178 -8.60 -14.19 2.10
CA GLY A 178 -7.40 -15.01 2.29
C GLY A 178 -6.16 -14.11 2.37
N GLY A 179 -5.00 -14.63 1.97
CA GLY A 179 -3.75 -13.87 1.94
C GLY A 179 -3.86 -12.57 1.14
N HIS A 180 -3.34 -11.49 1.69
CA HIS A 180 -3.41 -10.15 1.11
C HIS A 180 -2.09 -9.39 1.29
N HIS A 181 -1.81 -8.47 0.38
CA HIS A 181 -0.66 -7.57 0.44
C HIS A 181 -1.15 -6.13 0.40
N SER A 182 -0.62 -5.27 1.27
CA SER A 182 -0.84 -3.83 1.21
C SER A 182 0.28 -3.06 1.92
N PRO A 183 0.65 -1.86 1.47
CA PRO A 183 1.61 -1.02 2.17
C PRO A 183 1.10 -0.58 3.54
N LEU A 184 2.00 -0.43 4.50
CA LEU A 184 1.72 0.24 5.77
C LEU A 184 2.08 1.71 5.66
N GLY A 185 1.12 2.59 5.95
CA GLY A 185 1.31 4.04 5.86
C GLY A 185 1.84 4.67 7.14
N ALA A 186 1.50 4.13 8.31
CA ALA A 186 1.85 4.70 9.60
C ALA A 186 1.73 3.67 10.74
N TYR A 187 2.39 3.95 11.86
CA TYR A 187 2.22 3.24 13.13
C TYR A 187 1.93 4.24 14.27
N CYS A 188 0.84 4.00 14.99
CA CYS A 188 0.48 4.78 16.18
C CYS A 188 0.84 3.97 17.42
N ALA A 189 1.91 4.37 18.13
CA ALA A 189 2.34 3.69 19.35
C ALA A 189 1.35 3.85 20.52
N GLU A 190 0.60 4.96 20.57
CA GLU A 190 -0.38 5.22 21.65
C GLU A 190 -1.56 4.26 21.59
N SER A 191 -2.10 4.00 20.39
CA SER A 191 -3.19 3.06 20.18
C SER A 191 -2.74 1.64 19.81
N ASP A 192 -1.42 1.42 19.65
CA ASP A 192 -0.83 0.17 19.15
C ASP A 192 -1.48 -0.32 17.85
N THR A 193 -1.62 0.58 16.87
CA THR A 193 -2.30 0.32 15.59
C THR A 193 -1.43 0.70 14.40
N VAL A 194 -1.51 -0.06 13.32
CA VAL A 194 -0.94 0.29 12.02
C VAL A 194 -2.02 0.77 11.05
N LEU A 195 -1.66 1.72 10.18
CA LEU A 195 -2.50 2.10 9.05
C LEU A 195 -2.15 1.24 7.84
N VAL A 196 -3.08 0.40 7.40
CA VAL A 196 -2.98 -0.36 6.15
C VAL A 196 -3.57 0.45 5.00
N LEU A 197 -2.77 0.72 3.96
CA LEU A 197 -3.24 1.36 2.73
C LEU A 197 -3.75 0.28 1.77
N ASP A 198 -4.98 -0.16 2.02
CA ASP A 198 -5.54 -1.32 1.36
C ASP A 198 -5.76 -1.12 -0.14
N VAL A 199 -5.00 -1.86 -0.96
CA VAL A 199 -5.05 -1.78 -2.43
C VAL A 199 -6.32 -2.40 -3.03
N ALA A 200 -7.09 -3.17 -2.26
CA ALA A 200 -8.40 -3.69 -2.65
C ALA A 200 -9.51 -2.64 -2.51
N ARG A 201 -9.27 -1.42 -2.98
CA ARG A 201 -10.08 -0.20 -2.73
C ARG A 201 -11.54 -0.25 -3.19
N TYR A 202 -11.89 -1.26 -3.97
CA TYR A 202 -13.26 -1.50 -4.43
C TYR A 202 -14.11 -2.30 -3.41
N ARG A 203 -13.53 -2.76 -2.30
CA ARG A 203 -14.20 -3.48 -1.22
C ARG A 203 -14.43 -2.58 -0.02
#